data_AF-A0A447N980-F1
#
_entry.id   AF-A0A447N980-F1
#
_cell.length_a   1.000
_cell.length_b   1.000
_cell.length_c   1.000
_cell.angle_alpha   90.00
_cell.angle_beta   90.00
_cell.angle_gamma   90.00
#
_symmetry.space_group_name_H-M   'P 1'
#
loop_
_entity.id
_entity.type
_entity.pdbx_description
1 polymer ?
#
loop_
_entity_poly.entity_id
_entity_poly.type
_entity_poly.pdbx_seq_one_letter_code
_entity_poly.pdbx_strand_id
1 'polypeptide(L)'
;MEVTWRFLTNVQHTYDREKKLVEKYDVSSTGTGGGGGEYPLQDGFGWTNGVTLKMLDLICPQEKPCDSVPSTRPASLSATPTKTPSAATQ
;
A
#
# COMPACT_ATOMS: atom_id res chain seq x y z
N MET A 1 -7.27 -7.15 -6.48
CA MET A 1 -6.04 -6.32 -6.40
C MET A 1 -6.26 -4.86 -6.82
N GLU A 2 -7.31 -4.50 -7.57
CA GLU A 2 -7.51 -3.10 -8.02
C GLU A 2 -7.68 -2.11 -6.87
N VAL A 3 -8.56 -2.42 -5.90
CA VAL A 3 -8.81 -1.54 -4.73
C VAL A 3 -7.53 -1.32 -3.93
N THR A 4 -6.80 -2.40 -3.62
CA THR A 4 -5.51 -2.37 -2.94
C THR A 4 -4.53 -1.42 -3.63
N TRP A 5 -4.37 -1.58 -4.94
CA TRP A 5 -3.48 -0.74 -5.73
C TRP A 5 -3.88 0.73 -5.66
N ARG A 6 -5.15 1.05 -5.94
CA ARG A 6 -5.63 2.45 -5.97
C ARG A 6 -5.52 3.12 -4.60
N PHE A 7 -5.87 2.40 -3.54
CA PHE A 7 -5.75 2.89 -2.17
C PHE A 7 -4.29 3.17 -1.81
N LEU A 8 -3.39 2.21 -2.04
CA LEU A 8 -1.97 2.38 -1.76
C LEU A 8 -1.33 3.49 -2.58
N THR A 9 -1.67 3.63 -3.87
CA THR A 9 -1.18 4.75 -4.70
C THR A 9 -1.60 6.10 -4.09
N ASN A 10 -2.84 6.22 -3.61
CA ASN A 10 -3.32 7.44 -2.98
C ASN A 10 -2.56 7.75 -1.68
N VAL A 11 -2.44 6.76 -0.81
CA VAL A 11 -1.69 6.85 0.45
C VAL A 11 -0.23 7.25 0.20
N GLN A 12 0.44 6.61 -0.76
CA GLN A 12 1.82 6.91 -1.12
C GLN A 12 1.97 8.33 -1.63
N HIS A 13 1.13 8.78 -2.57
CA HIS A 13 1.19 10.16 -3.07
C HIS A 13 0.97 11.19 -1.97
N THR A 14 0.07 10.93 -1.01
CA THR A 14 -0.13 11.82 0.13
C THR A 14 1.09 11.82 1.04
N TYR A 15 1.66 10.65 1.33
CA TYR A 15 2.85 10.54 2.17
C TYR A 15 4.09 11.18 1.52
N ASP A 16 4.22 11.08 0.20
CA ASP A 16 5.31 11.69 -0.55
C ASP A 16 5.30 13.22 -0.43
N ARG A 17 4.10 13.83 -0.35
CA ARG A 17 3.94 15.28 -0.20
C ARG A 17 3.93 15.73 1.26
N GLU A 18 3.19 15.05 2.12
CA GLU A 18 2.85 15.51 3.47
C GLU A 18 3.63 14.79 4.60
N LYS A 19 4.34 13.70 4.28
CA LYS A 19 5.09 12.85 5.24
C LYS A 19 4.23 12.31 6.39
N LYS A 20 2.95 12.08 6.12
CA LYS A 20 1.98 11.54 7.06
C LYS A 20 0.91 10.70 6.38
N LEU A 21 0.33 9.79 7.14
CA LEU A 21 -0.91 9.10 6.80
C LEU A 21 -2.06 9.78 7.56
N VAL A 22 -3.23 9.83 6.93
CA VAL A 22 -4.38 10.57 7.45
C VAL A 22 -5.58 9.65 7.67
N GLU A 23 -6.56 10.12 8.44
CA GLU A 23 -7.79 9.40 8.75
C GLU A 23 -8.57 8.91 7.52
N LYS A 24 -8.66 9.75 6.49
CA LYS A 24 -9.47 9.51 5.28
C LYS A 24 -8.84 10.18 4.07
N TYR A 25 -9.16 9.68 2.88
CA TYR A 25 -8.62 10.13 1.59
C TYR A 25 -9.74 10.47 0.62
N ASP A 26 -9.53 11.47 -0.24
CA ASP A 26 -10.38 11.69 -1.40
C ASP A 26 -10.07 10.61 -2.45
N VAL A 27 -11.08 9.88 -2.91
CA VAL A 27 -10.93 8.77 -3.88
C VAL A 27 -11.18 9.18 -5.34
N SER A 28 -11.61 10.43 -5.57
CA SER A 28 -11.78 11.00 -6.92
C SER A 28 -10.43 11.33 -7.58
N SER A 29 -9.41 11.56 -6.75
CA SER A 29 -8.02 11.82 -7.15
C SER A 29 -7.05 11.07 -6.22
N THR A 30 -5.75 11.31 -6.35
CA THR A 30 -4.74 10.75 -5.46
C THR A 30 -3.86 11.84 -4.86
N GLY A 31 -3.30 11.59 -3.68
CA GLY A 31 -2.38 12.51 -3.02
C GLY A 31 -3.05 13.50 -2.10
N THR A 32 -4.36 13.41 -1.89
CA THR A 32 -5.11 14.38 -1.08
C THR A 32 -5.90 13.68 0.01
N GLY A 33 -5.73 14.16 1.24
CA GLY A 33 -6.56 13.76 2.36
C GLY A 33 -8.02 14.15 2.13
N GLY A 34 -8.94 13.38 2.70
CA GLY A 34 -10.36 13.68 2.63
C GLY A 34 -10.74 14.86 3.53
N GLY A 35 -12.00 15.29 3.44
CA GLY A 35 -12.52 16.41 4.23
C GLY A 35 -13.95 16.18 4.71
N GLY A 36 -14.58 17.25 5.17
CA GLY A 36 -15.97 17.27 5.65
C GLY A 36 -16.17 16.75 7.07
N GLY A 37 -17.37 16.96 7.59
CA GLY A 37 -17.72 16.70 8.99
C GLY A 37 -17.48 17.92 9.88
N GLU A 38 -17.60 17.72 11.20
CA GLU A 38 -17.49 18.78 12.21
C GLU A 38 -16.04 19.08 12.61
N TYR A 39 -15.13 18.14 12.39
CA TYR A 39 -13.74 18.22 12.85
C TYR A 39 -12.74 18.18 11.69
N PRO A 40 -11.56 18.81 11.86
CA PRO A 40 -10.47 18.73 10.89
C PRO A 40 -9.99 17.29 10.69
N LEU A 41 -9.40 17.06 9.51
CA LEU A 41 -8.75 15.79 9.18
C LEU A 41 -7.63 15.47 10.19
N GLN A 42 -7.65 14.25 10.74
CA GLN A 42 -6.65 13.81 11.70
C GLN A 42 -5.45 13.13 11.05
N ASP A 43 -4.27 13.38 11.62
CA ASP A 43 -3.00 12.78 11.21
C ASP A 43 -2.68 11.54 12.06
N GLY A 44 -2.04 10.54 11.47
CA GLY A 44 -1.55 9.37 12.19
C GLY A 44 -2.65 8.44 12.69
N PHE A 45 -3.58 8.06 11.82
CA PHE A 45 -4.72 7.22 12.19
C PHE A 45 -4.41 5.72 12.13
N GLY A 46 -4.59 5.01 13.25
CA GLY A 46 -4.19 3.61 13.42
C GLY A 46 -4.75 2.64 12.37
N TRP A 47 -6.01 2.82 11.95
CA TRP A 47 -6.63 1.99 10.90
C TRP A 47 -5.92 2.13 9.55
N THR A 48 -5.44 3.32 9.21
CA THR A 48 -4.86 3.65 7.90
C THR A 48 -3.50 3.01 7.85
N ASN A 49 -2.74 3.14 8.94
CA ASN A 49 -1.44 2.53 9.09
C ASN A 49 -1.55 0.99 8.99
N GLY A 50 -2.47 0.38 9.75
CA GLY A 50 -2.65 -1.07 9.76
C GLY A 50 -3.12 -1.64 8.41
N VAL A 51 -4.11 -1.01 7.78
CA VAL A 51 -4.60 -1.41 6.46
C VAL A 51 -3.53 -1.21 5.38
N THR A 52 -2.77 -0.11 5.44
CA THR A 52 -1.66 0.15 4.50
C THR A 52 -0.63 -0.97 4.56
N LEU A 53 -0.18 -1.34 5.76
CA LEU A 53 0.76 -2.46 5.94
C LEU A 53 0.19 -3.78 5.39
N LYS A 54 -1.05 -4.12 5.73
CA LYS A 54 -1.69 -5.34 5.22
C LYS A 54 -1.86 -5.34 3.70
N MET A 55 -2.10 -4.19 3.10
CA MET A 55 -2.19 -4.06 1.65
C MET A 55 -0.81 -4.13 0.97
N LEU A 56 0.24 -3.59 1.60
CA LEU A 56 1.62 -3.72 1.11
C LEU A 56 2.07 -5.19 1.11
N ASP A 57 1.74 -5.95 2.16
CA ASP A 57 2.00 -7.40 2.22
C ASP A 57 1.38 -8.17 1.04
N LEU A 58 0.24 -7.68 0.51
CA LEU A 58 -0.44 -8.29 -0.64
C LEU A 58 0.19 -7.95 -1.99
N ILE A 59 0.99 -6.89 -2.10
CA ILE A 59 1.54 -6.45 -3.39
C ILE A 59 3.06 -6.59 -3.48
N CYS A 60 3.72 -6.82 -2.34
CA CYS A 60 5.17 -6.91 -2.27
C CYS A 60 5.65 -8.34 -2.01
N PRO A 61 6.85 -8.72 -2.49
CA PRO A 61 7.42 -10.03 -2.24
C PRO A 61 7.61 -10.28 -0.73
N GLN A 62 7.22 -11.46 -0.25
CA GLN A 62 7.33 -11.82 1.18
C GLN A 62 8.78 -11.87 1.67
N GLU A 63 9.72 -12.20 0.78
CA GLU A 63 11.16 -12.26 1.09
C GLU A 63 11.78 -10.88 1.29
N LYS A 64 11.19 -9.84 0.68
CA LYS A 64 11.66 -8.46 0.77
C LYS A 64 10.47 -7.49 0.82
N PRO A 65 10.01 -7.12 2.02
CA PRO A 65 9.00 -6.08 2.19
C PRO A 65 9.41 -4.80 1.46
N CYS A 66 8.45 -4.14 0.83
CA CYS A 66 8.67 -2.86 0.18
C CYS A 66 8.42 -1.73 1.19
N ASP A 67 9.30 -0.73 1.18
CA ASP A 67 9.12 0.49 1.97
C ASP A 67 8.18 1.50 1.28
N SER A 68 7.88 1.28 0.00
CA SER A 68 7.03 2.15 -0.81
C SER A 68 6.28 1.32 -1.85
N VAL A 69 5.14 1.85 -2.30
CA VAL A 69 4.33 1.22 -3.34
C VAL A 69 5.16 1.11 -4.63
N PRO A 70 5.28 -0.08 -5.25
CA PRO A 70 6.01 -0.24 -6.51
C PRO A 70 5.48 0.68 -7.62
N SER A 71 6.33 1.10 -8.56
CA SER A 71 5.90 1.97 -9.68
C SER A 71 4.99 1.26 -10.69
N THR A 72 5.04 -0.07 -10.75
CA THR A 72 4.23 -0.89 -11.65
C THR A 72 3.31 -1.81 -10.87
N ARG A 73 2.07 -1.95 -11.34
CA ARG A 73 1.08 -2.81 -10.70
C ARG A 73 1.52 -4.26 -10.86
N PRO A 74 1.71 -5.02 -9.76
CA PRO A 74 1.94 -6.45 -9.88
C PRO A 74 0.71 -7.12 -10.48
N ALA A 75 0.95 -8.04 -11.43
CA ALA A 75 -0.11 -8.90 -11.95
C ALA A 75 -0.75 -9.65 -10.77
N SER A 76 -2.08 -9.84 -10.84
CA SER A 76 -2.86 -10.49 -9.78
C SER A 76 -2.13 -11.71 -9.22
N LEU A 77 -1.97 -11.77 -7.89
CA LEU A 77 -1.37 -12.91 -7.20
C LEU A 77 -2.16 -14.20 -7.49
N SER A 78 -1.78 -14.89 -8.55
CA SER A 78 -2.12 -16.29 -8.83
C SER A 78 -0.87 -17.14 -9.00
N ALA A 79 0.28 -16.68 -8.51
CA ALA A 79 1.50 -17.44 -8.46
C ALA A 79 1.92 -17.57 -6.99
N THR A 80 1.55 -18.70 -6.37
CA THR A 80 2.37 -19.30 -5.32
C THR A 80 3.84 -19.26 -5.73
N PRO A 81 4.78 -18.90 -4.85
CA PRO A 81 6.18 -19.06 -5.15
C PRO A 81 6.45 -20.56 -5.25
N THR A 82 6.63 -21.06 -6.48
CA THR A 82 7.18 -22.40 -6.71
C THR A 82 8.56 -22.41 -6.10
N LYS A 83 8.69 -23.12 -4.99
CA LYS A 83 9.95 -23.43 -4.33
C LYS A 83 10.78 -24.25 -5.32
N THR A 84 11.66 -23.60 -6.09
CA THR A 84 12.63 -24.29 -6.95
C THR A 84 13.57 -25.08 -6.03
N PRO A 85 13.66 -26.42 -6.15
CA PRO A 85 14.64 -27.18 -5.38
C PRO A 85 16.03 -26.82 -5.90
N SER A 86 16.85 -26.22 -5.03
CA SER A 86 18.27 -26.00 -5.27
C SER A 86 18.93 -27.35 -5.50
N ALA A 87 19.37 -27.59 -6.73
CA ALA A 87 20.12 -28.80 -7.09
C ALA A 87 21.45 -28.82 -6.32
N ALA A 88 21.64 -29.87 -5.54
CA ALA A 88 22.94 -30.24 -4.99
C ALA A 88 23.90 -30.54 -6.15
N THR A 89 25.10 -29.95 -6.11
CA THR A 89 26.23 -30.38 -6.94
C THR A 89 27.32 -30.83 -5.98
N GLN A 90 27.67 -32.11 -6.11
CA GLN A 90 28.84 -32.78 -5.53
C GLN A 90 30.10 -32.32 -6.26
#